data_AF-A0A1G0ZMF1-F1
#
_entry.id   AF-A0A1G0ZMF1-F1
#
_cell.length_a   1.000
_cell.length_b   1.000
_cell.length_c   1.000
_cell.angle_alpha   90.00
_cell.angle_beta   90.00
_cell.angle_gamma   90.00
#
_symmetry.space_group_name_H-M   'P 1'
#
loop_
_entity.id
_entity.type
_entity.pdbx_description
1 polymer ?
#
loop_
_entity_poly.entity_id
_entity_poly.type
_entity_poly.pdbx_seq_one_letter_code
_entity_poly.pdbx_strand_id
1 'polypeptide(L)' 'MRKSYDFSKSSPNPYARKLKKNITIRLGVDVVDYFKCMSEQAGIPYQSLINLYLRDCAQKHRKLETKWAS' A
#
# COMPACT_ATOMS: atom_id res chain seq x y z
N MET A 1 5.25 -36.01 -5.22
CA MET A 1 4.77 -34.82 -5.96
C MET A 1 4.55 -35.18 -7.42
N ARG A 2 3.47 -34.72 -8.07
CA ARG A 2 3.21 -34.99 -9.50
C ARG A 2 4.15 -34.15 -10.38
N LYS A 3 4.61 -34.73 -11.50
CA LYS A 3 5.58 -34.12 -12.42
C LYS A 3 4.99 -33.01 -13.30
N SER A 4 3.68 -33.02 -13.57
CA SER A 4 3.00 -31.97 -14.31
C SER A 4 1.53 -31.87 -13.92
N TYR A 5 0.99 -30.66 -14.04
CA TYR A 5 -0.43 -30.36 -13.88
C TYR A 5 -0.92 -29.74 -15.18
N ASP A 6 -1.98 -30.29 -15.75
CA ASP A 6 -2.65 -29.72 -16.92
C ASP A 6 -3.66 -28.66 -16.44
N PHE A 7 -3.41 -27.41 -16.84
CA PHE A 7 -4.21 -26.25 -16.49
C PHE A 7 -5.14 -25.79 -17.63
N SER A 8 -5.28 -26.58 -18.70
CA SER A 8 -6.09 -26.25 -19.90
C SER A 8 -7.54 -25.87 -19.62
N LYS A 9 -8.13 -26.36 -18.51
CA LYS A 9 -9.52 -26.05 -18.08
C LYS A 9 -9.62 -25.12 -16.87
N SER A 10 -8.53 -24.44 -16.52
CA SER A 10 -8.49 -23.62 -15.30
C SER A 10 -9.14 -22.26 -15.52
N SER A 11 -10.01 -21.85 -14.58
CA SER A 11 -10.54 -20.49 -14.55
C SER A 11 -9.55 -19.57 -13.82
N PRO A 12 -9.26 -18.36 -14.36
CA PRO A 12 -8.38 -17.42 -13.68
C PRO A 12 -8.96 -17.01 -12.33
N ASN A 13 -8.12 -17.07 -11.29
CA ASN A 13 -8.53 -16.73 -9.94
C ASN A 13 -9.00 -15.26 -9.88
N PRO A 14 -10.28 -14.97 -9.56
CA PRO A 14 -10.80 -13.60 -9.51
C PRO A 14 -10.14 -12.75 -8.41
N TYR A 15 -9.49 -13.38 -7.43
CA TYR A 15 -8.75 -12.73 -6.36
C TYR A 15 -7.29 -12.44 -6.73
N ALA A 16 -6.78 -12.96 -7.85
CA ALA A 16 -5.41 -12.71 -8.30
C ALA A 16 -5.15 -11.21 -8.52
N ARG A 17 -6.15 -10.45 -8.99
CA ARG A 17 -6.08 -8.99 -9.15
C ARG A 17 -5.99 -8.21 -7.84
N LYS A 18 -6.31 -8.84 -6.71
CA LYS A 18 -6.29 -8.20 -5.38
C LYS A 18 -4.99 -8.50 -4.61
N LEU A 19 -4.03 -9.19 -5.22
CA LEU A 19 -2.75 -9.43 -4.57
C LEU A 19 -2.06 -8.09 -4.29
N LYS A 20 -1.60 -7.94 -3.04
CA LYS A 20 -0.75 -6.81 -2.65
C LYS A 20 0.54 -6.90 -3.46
N LYS A 21 0.86 -5.83 -4.19
CA LYS A 21 2.15 -5.70 -4.85
C LYS A 21 3.16 -5.21 -3.81
N ASN A 22 4.23 -5.97 -3.58
CA ASN A 22 5.33 -5.50 -2.73
C ASN A 22 6.07 -4.39 -3.48
N ILE A 23 6.18 -3.21 -2.87
CA ILE A 23 6.87 -2.06 -3.44
C ILE A 23 7.79 -1.45 -2.40
N THR A 24 8.94 -0.95 -2.84
CA THR A 24 9.86 -0.17 -2.01
C THR A 24 9.63 1.31 -2.27
N ILE A 25 9.18 2.04 -1.26
CA ILE A 25 8.99 3.50 -1.31
C ILE A 25 10.07 4.14 -0.46
N ARG A 26 10.74 5.17 -0.99
CA ARG A 26 11.64 6.02 -0.20
C ARG A 26 10.79 7.07 0.52
N LEU A 27 10.92 7.13 1.85
CA LEU A 27 10.23 8.08 2.71
C LEU A 27 11.28 8.86 3.52
N GLY A 28 10.97 10.12 3.85
CA GLY A 28 11.76 10.90 4.80
C GLY A 28 11.77 10.22 6.17
N VAL A 29 12.86 10.39 6.92
CA VAL A 29 13.01 9.83 8.27
C VAL A 29 11.95 10.41 9.20
N ASP A 30 11.70 11.71 9.10
CA ASP A 30 10.67 12.45 9.82
C ASP A 30 9.26 11.87 9.58
N VAL A 31 8.94 11.52 8.33
CA VAL A 31 7.66 10.92 7.95
C VAL A 31 7.51 9.55 8.60
N VAL A 32 8.57 8.73 8.57
CA VAL A 32 8.55 7.39 9.17
C VAL A 32 8.34 7.47 10.68
N ASP A 33 9.03 8.37 11.38
CA ASP A 33 8.88 8.52 12.83
C ASP A 33 7.51 9.07 13.23
N TYR A 34 6.95 10.01 12.45
CA TYR A 34 5.57 10.47 12.63
C TYR A 34 4.56 9.32 12.57
N PHE A 35 4.66 8.47 11.55
CA PHE A 35 3.77 7.32 11.39
C PHE A 35 4.00 6.22 12.42
N LYS A 36 5.23 6.06 12.94
CA LYS A 36 5.51 5.14 14.05
C LYS A 36 4.82 5.58 15.34
N CYS A 37 4.99 6.84 15.74
CA CYS A 37 4.34 7.37 16.95
C CYS A 37 2.81 7.25 16.85
N MET A 38 2.24 7.54 15.68
CA MET A 38 0.80 7.37 15.45
C MET A 38 0.36 5.90 15.48
N SER A 39 1.21 4.99 15.01
CA SER A 39 0.93 3.55 15.02
C SER A 39 0.84 2.97 16.43
N GLU A 40 1.64 3.50 17.37
CA GLU A 40 1.61 3.08 18.78
C GLU A 40 0.27 3.41 19.43
N GLN A 41 -0.33 4.56 19.09
CA GLN A 41 -1.64 4.97 19.60
C GLN A 41 -2.80 4.23 18.93
N ALA A 42 -2.69 3.98 17.61
CA ALA A 42 -3.76 3.35 16.84
C ALA A 42 -3.80 1.81 16.97
N GLY A 43 -2.72 1.19 17.48
CA GLY A 43 -2.62 -0.27 17.60
C GLY A 43 -2.50 -1.00 16.26
N ILE A 44 -2.15 -0.30 15.18
CA ILE A 44 -2.04 -0.83 13.82
C ILE A 44 -0.63 -0.56 13.31
N PRO A 45 0.04 -1.50 12.60
CA PRO A 45 1.39 -1.27 12.08
C PRO A 45 1.51 0.00 11.23
N TYR A 46 2.59 0.77 11.40
CA TYR A 46 2.82 2.03 10.66
C TYR A 46 2.74 1.86 9.14
N GLN A 47 3.18 0.72 8.60
CA GLN A 47 3.07 0.41 7.16
C GLN A 47 1.61 0.34 6.67
N SER A 48 0.74 -0.28 7.48
CA SER A 48 -0.69 -0.36 7.20
C SER A 48 -1.32 1.03 7.32
N LEU A 49 -0.89 1.82 8.30
CA LEU A 49 -1.35 3.19 8.51
C LEU A 49 -1.02 4.09 7.31
N ILE A 50 0.23 4.06 6.84
CA ILE A 50 0.68 4.79 5.64
C ILE A 50 -0.21 4.43 4.45
N ASN A 51 -0.46 3.14 4.22
CA ASN A 51 -1.31 2.69 3.11
C ASN A 51 -2.76 3.17 3.24
N LEU A 52 -3.30 3.20 4.46
CA LEU A 52 -4.64 3.75 4.76
C LEU A 52 -4.72 5.25 4.43
N TYR A 53 -3.72 6.03 4.85
CA TYR A 53 -3.65 7.46 4.56
C TYR A 53 -3.50 7.75 3.06
N LEU A 54 -2.68 6.98 2.35
CA LEU A 54 -2.56 7.10 0.90
C LEU A 54 -3.87 6.77 0.18
N ARG A 55 -4.61 5.76 0.67
CA ARG A 55 -5.92 5.40 0.13
C ARG A 55 -6.96 6.49 0.36
N ASP A 56 -6.99 7.06 1.56
CA ASP A 56 -7.87 8.20 1.90
C ASP A 56 -7.56 9.43 1.03
N CYS A 57 -6.27 9.73 0.83
CA CYS A 57 -5.80 10.80 -0.04
C CYS A 57 -6.30 10.61 -1.49
N ALA A 58 -6.17 9.39 -2.02
CA ALA A 58 -6.65 9.05 -3.37
C ALA A 58 -8.17 9.13 -3.49
N GLN A 59 -8.91 8.66 -2.48
CA GLN A 59 -10.38 8.72 -2.47
C GLN A 59 -10.91 10.16 -2.39
N LYS A 60 -10.23 11.02 -1.63
CA LYS A 60 -10.57 12.44 -1.50
C LYS A 60 -10.04 13.31 -2.65
N HIS A 61 -9.36 12.70 -3.63
CA HIS A 61 -8.68 13.39 -4.73
C HIS A 61 -7.85 14.60 -4.25
N ARG A 62 -7.19 14.46 -3.09
CA ARG A 62 -6.38 15.54 -2.54
C ARG A 62 -5.22 15.82 -3.50
N LYS A 63 -5.20 17.03 -4.04
CA LYS A 63 -4.08 17.51 -4.85
C LYS A 63 -3.09 18.19 -3.91
N LEU A 64 -1.82 17.83 -4.04
CA LEU A 64 -0.76 18.57 -3.35
C LEU A 64 -0.67 19.94 -4.02
N GLU A 65 -0.95 21.01 -3.27
CA GLU A 65 -0.71 22.36 -3.76
C GLU A 65 0.79 22.64 -3.72
N THR A 66 1.49 22.32 -4.81
CA THR A 66 2.88 22.75 -5.02
C THR A 66 2.88 24.17 -5.58
N LYS A 67 2.46 25.15 -4.77
CA LYS A 67 2.89 26.53 -5.00
C LYS A 67 4.33 26.62 -4.49
N TRP A 68 5.29 26.22 -5.33
CA TRP A 68 6.65 26.68 -5.11
C TRP A 68 6.61 28.20 -5.24
N ALA A 69 6.86 28.89 -4.13
CA ALA A 69 7.20 30.30 -4.17
C ALA A 69 8.49 30.40 -5.00
N SER A 70 8.36 30.90 -6.24
CA SER A 70 9.47 31.51 -6.97
C SER A 70 10.01 32.70 -6.19
#